data_AF-A0A537P8J1-F1
#
_entry.id   AF-A0A537P8J1-F1
#
_cell.length_a   1.000
_cell.length_b   1.000
_cell.length_c   1.000
_cell.angle_alpha   90.00
_cell.angle_beta   90.00
_cell.angle_gamma   90.00
#
_symmetry.space_group_name_H-M   'P 1'
#
loop_
_entity.id
_entity.type
_entity.pdbx_description
1 polymer ?
#
loop_
_entity_poly.entity_id
_entity_poly.type
_entity_poly.pdbx_seq_one_letter_code
_entity_poly.pdbx_strand_id
1 'polypeptide(L)'
;MSHCEEGVTNLSVSAVIPVKNRPALIAAAIRSCLGQTVVPDEIIVVDDGSDDATPDTVMEMARMESRIRLIRRGASGGAALARNDGAALASGTWLAFLDSDDRWHEEKIAQQLHLAAQHPDSPAVFCGIRYAYAERKPRIGLPPAIVRPGDLAVPPLSGRTGLML
;
A
#
# COMPACT_ATOMS: atom_id res chain seq x y z
N MET A 1 -17.00 -33.70 -2.42
CA MET A 1 -15.81 -32.84 -2.62
C MET A 1 -16.10 -31.89 -3.77
N SER A 2 -15.37 -30.77 -3.86
CA SER A 2 -15.31 -29.83 -5.01
C SER A 2 -16.47 -28.83 -5.24
N HIS A 3 -16.74 -27.93 -4.29
CA HIS A 3 -17.35 -26.60 -4.55
C HIS A 3 -16.61 -25.44 -3.85
N CYS A 4 -15.45 -25.68 -3.21
CA CYS A 4 -14.71 -24.66 -2.45
C CYS A 4 -13.46 -24.10 -3.17
N GLU A 5 -13.07 -24.61 -4.33
CA GLU A 5 -11.84 -24.18 -5.01
C GLU A 5 -12.04 -23.00 -5.98
N GLU A 6 -13.26 -22.74 -6.46
CA GLU A 6 -13.50 -21.67 -7.44
C GLU A 6 -13.47 -20.24 -6.85
N GLY A 7 -13.58 -20.09 -5.52
CA GLY A 7 -13.65 -18.77 -4.88
C GLY A 7 -12.30 -18.11 -4.56
N VAL A 8 -11.20 -18.88 -4.56
CA VAL A 8 -9.88 -18.41 -4.06
C VAL A 8 -8.95 -17.98 -5.20
N THR A 9 -9.24 -18.36 -6.45
CA THR A 9 -8.27 -18.28 -7.56
C THR A 9 -8.25 -16.97 -8.33
N ASN A 10 -8.94 -15.91 -7.88
CA ASN A 10 -8.95 -14.63 -8.60
C ASN A 10 -8.79 -13.38 -7.72
N LEU A 11 -8.12 -13.51 -6.56
CA LEU A 11 -7.77 -12.34 -5.76
C LEU A 11 -6.51 -11.69 -6.33
N SER A 12 -6.70 -10.59 -7.06
CA SER A 12 -5.62 -9.73 -7.56
C SER A 12 -5.37 -8.54 -6.63
N VAL A 13 -4.13 -8.03 -6.59
CA VAL A 13 -3.68 -6.95 -5.72
C VAL A 13 -3.02 -5.83 -6.52
N SER A 14 -3.51 -4.61 -6.34
CA SER A 14 -2.80 -3.39 -6.76
C SER A 14 -2.12 -2.76 -5.55
N ALA A 15 -0.79 -2.70 -5.59
CA ALA A 15 -0.01 -1.94 -4.62
C ALA A 15 0.02 -0.46 -5.04
N VAL A 16 -0.33 0.45 -4.14
CA VAL A 16 -0.30 1.91 -4.41
C VAL A 16 0.70 2.59 -3.49
N ILE A 17 1.68 3.26 -4.08
CA ILE A 17 2.81 3.89 -3.37
C ILE A 17 2.86 5.39 -3.69
N PRO A 18 2.42 6.29 -2.79
CA PRO A 18 2.65 7.72 -2.96
C PRO A 18 4.11 8.08 -2.64
N VAL A 19 4.71 8.92 -3.47
CA VAL A 19 6.10 9.36 -3.25
C VAL A 19 6.27 10.84 -3.59
N LYS A 20 7.16 11.51 -2.85
CA LYS A 20 7.70 12.81 -3.21
C LYS A 20 9.13 12.95 -2.67
N ASN A 21 10.09 13.21 -3.55
CA ASN A 21 11.49 13.53 -3.24
C ASN A 21 12.25 12.51 -2.38
N ARG A 22 12.19 11.22 -2.73
CA ARG A 22 12.74 10.10 -1.92
C ARG A 22 13.24 8.92 -2.76
N PRO A 23 14.20 9.08 -3.70
CA PRO A 23 14.62 8.04 -4.65
C PRO A 23 15.09 6.74 -3.98
N ALA A 24 15.91 6.85 -2.92
CA ALA A 24 16.43 5.67 -2.23
C ALA A 24 15.34 4.88 -1.49
N LEU A 25 14.37 5.58 -0.89
CA LEU A 25 13.32 4.97 -0.10
C LEU A 25 12.26 4.33 -1.00
N ILE A 26 11.83 5.02 -2.07
CA ILE A 26 10.89 4.42 -3.03
C ILE A 26 11.45 3.15 -3.66
N ALA A 27 12.74 3.13 -3.98
CA ALA A 27 13.38 1.92 -4.50
C ALA A 27 13.34 0.78 -3.48
N ALA A 28 13.48 1.07 -2.18
CA ALA A 28 13.37 0.07 -1.12
C ALA A 28 11.92 -0.41 -0.92
N ALA A 29 10.94 0.49 -1.00
CA ALA A 29 9.52 0.17 -0.92
C ALA A 29 9.09 -0.74 -2.08
N ILE A 30 9.42 -0.38 -3.33
CA ILE A 30 9.14 -1.21 -4.52
C ILE A 30 9.81 -2.58 -4.40
N ARG A 31 11.08 -2.64 -3.99
CA ARG A 31 11.76 -3.93 -3.76
C ARG A 31 11.03 -4.80 -2.74
N SER A 32 10.40 -4.22 -1.71
CA SER A 32 9.62 -4.98 -0.74
C SER A 32 8.31 -5.52 -1.30
N CYS A 33 7.69 -4.83 -2.26
CA CYS A 33 6.55 -5.35 -3.02
C CYS A 33 6.96 -6.50 -3.94
N LEU A 34 8.09 -6.36 -4.64
CA LEU A 34 8.61 -7.40 -5.54
C LEU A 34 9.15 -8.63 -4.79
N GLY A 35 9.61 -8.44 -3.55
CA GLY A 35 10.05 -9.52 -2.67
C GLY A 35 8.92 -10.21 -1.91
N GLN A 36 7.64 -9.95 -2.23
CA GLN A 36 6.54 -10.69 -1.61
C GLN A 36 6.51 -12.13 -2.11
N THR A 37 6.12 -13.07 -1.23
CA THR A 37 5.87 -14.47 -1.62
C THR A 37 4.68 -14.60 -2.59
N VAL A 38 3.72 -13.68 -2.47
CA VAL A 38 2.70 -13.40 -3.49
C VAL A 38 2.89 -11.96 -3.95
N VAL A 39 3.52 -11.80 -5.12
CA VAL A 39 3.83 -10.49 -5.69
C VAL A 39 2.54 -9.79 -6.15
N PRO A 40 2.33 -8.50 -5.82
CA PRO A 40 1.21 -7.73 -6.36
C PRO A 40 1.16 -7.77 -7.89
N ASP A 41 -0.03 -7.84 -8.47
CA ASP A 41 -0.23 -7.89 -9.92
C ASP A 41 0.20 -6.58 -10.59
N GLU A 42 0.05 -5.46 -9.89
CA GLU A 42 0.58 -4.17 -10.30
C GLU A 42 1.09 -3.36 -9.10
N ILE A 43 2.08 -2.51 -9.38
CA ILE A 43 2.68 -1.57 -8.43
C ILE A 43 2.55 -0.19 -9.03
N ILE A 44 1.56 0.57 -8.57
CA ILE A 44 1.28 1.93 -9.01
C ILE A 44 2.02 2.90 -8.10
N VAL A 45 3.05 3.54 -8.63
CA VAL A 45 3.79 4.59 -7.95
C VAL A 45 3.25 5.94 -8.41
N VAL A 46 2.78 6.74 -7.46
CA VAL A 46 2.27 8.08 -7.75
C VAL A 46 3.26 9.11 -7.23
N ASP A 47 4.00 9.71 -8.15
CA ASP A 47 4.93 10.82 -7.90
C ASP A 47 4.15 12.13 -7.74
N ASP A 48 4.10 12.66 -6.52
CA ASP A 48 3.40 13.89 -6.15
C ASP A 48 4.22 15.16 -6.46
N GLY A 49 4.75 15.21 -7.68
CA GLY A 49 5.53 16.34 -8.18
C GLY A 49 6.93 16.41 -7.57
N SER A 50 7.70 15.32 -7.64
CA SER A 50 9.10 15.34 -7.26
C SER A 50 9.95 16.18 -8.23
N ASP A 51 10.94 16.87 -7.67
CA ASP A 51 11.95 17.67 -8.36
C ASP A 51 13.36 17.09 -8.25
N ASP A 52 13.48 15.87 -7.70
CA ASP A 52 14.73 15.11 -7.61
C ASP A 52 14.73 13.86 -8.51
N ALA A 53 15.66 12.94 -8.28
CA ALA A 53 15.82 11.70 -9.05
C ALA A 53 14.74 10.62 -8.77
N THR A 54 13.71 10.92 -7.97
CA THR A 54 12.61 9.97 -7.68
C THR A 54 11.96 9.40 -8.94
N PRO A 55 11.54 10.23 -9.93
CA PRO A 55 10.86 9.71 -11.12
C PRO A 55 11.76 8.81 -11.95
N ASP A 56 13.02 9.22 -12.14
CA ASP A 56 14.01 8.46 -12.91
C ASP A 56 14.30 7.11 -12.25
N THR A 57 14.43 7.08 -10.92
CA THR A 57 14.61 5.84 -10.15
C THR A 57 13.46 4.86 -10.39
N VAL A 58 12.21 5.34 -10.36
CA VAL A 58 11.03 4.47 -10.60
C VAL A 58 10.98 4.02 -12.05
N MET A 59 11.27 4.90 -13.01
CA MET A 59 11.30 4.56 -14.44
C MET A 59 12.36 3.51 -14.77
N GLU A 60 13.54 3.59 -14.16
CA GLU A 60 14.59 2.58 -14.31
C GLU A 60 14.13 1.21 -13.81
N MET A 61 13.47 1.15 -12.66
CA MET A 61 12.90 -0.09 -12.14
C MET A 61 11.78 -0.63 -13.05
N ALA A 62 10.91 0.25 -13.56
CA ALA A 62 9.82 -0.13 -14.46
C ALA A 62 10.29 -0.68 -15.81
N ARG A 63 11.49 -0.32 -16.28
CA ARG A 63 12.10 -0.94 -17.46
C ARG A 63 12.46 -2.41 -17.24
N MET A 64 12.73 -2.80 -15.99
CA MET A 64 13.14 -4.16 -15.63
C MET A 64 11.96 -5.02 -15.13
N GLU A 65 10.87 -4.38 -14.70
CA GLU A 65 9.71 -5.04 -14.12
C GLU A 65 8.41 -4.39 -14.61
N SER A 66 7.68 -5.12 -15.46
CA SER A 66 6.50 -4.61 -16.17
C SER A 66 5.29 -4.31 -15.27
N ARG A 67 5.28 -4.82 -14.03
CA ARG A 67 4.22 -4.54 -13.05
C ARG A 67 4.28 -3.12 -12.50
N ILE A 68 5.42 -2.43 -12.63
CA ILE A 68 5.60 -1.08 -12.08
C ILE A 68 5.05 -0.05 -13.06
N ARG A 69 4.14 0.80 -12.57
CA ARG A 69 3.60 1.93 -13.33
C ARG A 69 3.84 3.24 -12.58
N LEU A 70 4.55 4.16 -13.20
CA LEU A 70 4.75 5.51 -12.67
C LEU A 70 3.66 6.46 -13.19
N ILE A 71 2.98 7.14 -12.27
CA ILE A 71 2.07 8.25 -12.55
C ILE A 71 2.69 9.52 -11.97
N ARG A 72 2.84 10.56 -12.79
CA ARG A 72 3.41 11.84 -12.35
C ARG A 72 2.33 12.91 -12.27
N ARG A 73 2.23 13.55 -11.10
CA ARG A 73 1.37 14.72 -10.90
C ARG A 73 2.13 15.98 -11.31
N GLY A 74 1.47 16.87 -12.05
CA GLY A 74 2.06 18.14 -12.48
C GLY A 74 2.29 19.14 -11.34
N ALA A 75 1.58 18.97 -10.22
CA ALA A 75 1.77 19.73 -9.00
C ALA A 75 1.50 18.84 -7.78
N SER A 76 2.22 19.12 -6.69
CA SER A 76 2.04 18.41 -5.43
C SER A 76 0.69 18.74 -4.80
N GLY A 77 -0.03 17.71 -4.37
CA GLY A 77 -1.29 17.81 -3.62
C GLY A 77 -1.31 16.97 -2.34
N GLY A 78 -0.18 16.38 -1.97
CA GLY A 78 -0.02 15.58 -0.77
C GLY A 78 -0.33 14.09 -0.98
N ALA A 79 0.13 13.28 -0.02
CA ALA A 79 0.06 11.82 -0.10
C ALA A 79 -1.37 11.27 -0.18
N ALA A 80 -2.37 11.96 0.40
CA ALA A 80 -3.77 11.53 0.30
C ALA A 80 -4.29 11.59 -1.14
N LEU A 81 -4.07 12.71 -1.84
CA LEU A 81 -4.48 12.84 -3.23
C LEU A 81 -3.70 11.88 -4.13
N ALA A 82 -2.39 11.71 -3.90
CA ALA A 82 -1.61 10.71 -4.62
C ALA A 82 -2.11 9.26 -4.42
N ARG A 83 -2.53 8.88 -3.20
CA ARG A 83 -3.16 7.57 -2.97
C ARG A 83 -4.49 7.44 -3.71
N ASN A 84 -5.31 8.49 -3.72
CA ASN A 84 -6.59 8.47 -4.43
C ASN A 84 -6.41 8.34 -5.94
N ASP A 85 -5.46 9.06 -6.53
CA ASP A 85 -5.13 8.93 -7.96
C ASP A 85 -4.69 7.50 -8.30
N GLY A 86 -3.84 6.91 -7.45
CA GLY A 86 -3.37 5.54 -7.63
C GLY A 86 -4.50 4.52 -7.49
N ALA A 87 -5.37 4.69 -6.49
CA ALA A 87 -6.53 3.83 -6.27
C ALA A 87 -7.54 3.89 -7.42
N ALA A 88 -7.77 5.08 -7.99
CA ALA A 88 -8.67 5.26 -9.14
C ALA A 88 -8.17 4.57 -10.42
N LEU A 89 -6.87 4.30 -10.48
CA LEU A 89 -6.16 3.73 -11.62
C LEU A 89 -5.82 2.24 -11.45
N ALA A 90 -6.15 1.67 -10.30
CA ALA A 90 -5.93 0.28 -9.96
C ALA A 90 -6.99 -0.64 -10.57
N SER A 91 -6.56 -1.85 -10.92
CA SER A 91 -7.35 -2.91 -11.55
C SER A 91 -7.47 -4.17 -10.70
N GLY A 92 -6.71 -4.24 -9.60
CA GLY A 92 -6.73 -5.33 -8.64
C GLY A 92 -8.01 -5.36 -7.82
N THR A 93 -8.44 -6.57 -7.45
CA THR A 93 -9.61 -6.78 -6.58
C THR A 93 -9.38 -6.21 -5.18
N TRP A 94 -8.11 -6.20 -4.74
CA TRP A 94 -7.68 -5.61 -3.48
C TRP A 94 -6.71 -4.45 -3.70
N LEU A 95 -6.91 -3.37 -2.94
CA LEU A 95 -5.97 -2.26 -2.85
C LEU A 95 -5.07 -2.43 -1.64
N ALA A 96 -3.76 -2.31 -1.85
CA ALA A 96 -2.77 -2.36 -0.78
C ALA A 96 -1.91 -1.09 -0.80
N PHE A 97 -2.06 -0.24 0.20
CA PHE A 97 -1.26 0.97 0.34
C PHE A 97 0.08 0.68 1.01
N LEU A 98 1.15 1.25 0.47
CA LEU A 98 2.49 1.25 1.07
C LEU A 98 3.05 2.66 1.03
N ASP A 99 3.54 3.17 2.16
CA ASP A 99 4.21 4.47 2.20
C ASP A 99 5.62 4.33 1.62
N SER A 100 6.09 5.35 0.89
CA SER A 100 7.37 5.29 0.18
C SER A 100 8.59 5.19 1.10
N ASP A 101 8.45 5.39 2.40
CA ASP A 101 9.47 5.19 3.43
C ASP A 101 9.28 3.93 4.29
N ASP A 102 8.29 3.10 3.96
CA ASP A 102 8.03 1.81 4.59
C ASP A 102 8.48 0.62 3.73
N ARG A 103 8.45 -0.56 4.34
CA ARG A 103 8.66 -1.85 3.66
C ARG A 103 7.66 -2.88 4.19
N TRP A 104 7.14 -3.73 3.32
CA TRP A 104 6.34 -4.87 3.74
C TRP A 104 7.21 -6.05 4.19
N HIS A 105 6.66 -6.83 5.14
CA HIS A 105 7.16 -8.17 5.41
C HIS A 105 6.90 -9.07 4.20
N GLU A 106 7.81 -9.98 3.87
CA GLU A 106 7.76 -10.81 2.63
C GLU A 106 6.47 -11.64 2.48
N GLU A 107 5.85 -12.03 3.59
CA GLU A 107 4.60 -12.81 3.59
C GLU A 107 3.32 -11.97 3.72
N LYS A 108 3.41 -10.64 3.79
CA LYS A 108 2.27 -9.77 4.14
C LYS A 108 1.08 -10.00 3.21
N ILE A 109 1.30 -9.92 1.89
CA ILE A 109 0.21 -10.05 0.92
C ILE A 109 -0.41 -11.45 0.97
N ALA A 110 0.41 -12.50 1.02
CA ALA A 110 -0.05 -13.88 1.11
C ALA A 110 -0.95 -14.11 2.34
N GLN A 111 -0.51 -13.66 3.52
CA GLN A 111 -1.26 -13.80 4.76
C GLN A 111 -2.58 -13.00 4.73
N GLN A 112 -2.56 -11.78 4.19
CA GLN A 112 -3.76 -10.96 4.11
C GLN A 112 -4.79 -11.51 3.11
N LEU A 113 -4.35 -12.01 1.96
CA LEU A 113 -5.23 -12.66 0.99
C LEU A 113 -5.83 -13.95 1.55
N HIS A 114 -5.05 -14.73 2.30
CA HIS A 114 -5.56 -15.92 2.99
C HIS A 114 -6.69 -15.57 3.97
N LEU A 115 -6.51 -14.53 4.80
CA LEU A 115 -7.56 -14.06 5.71
C LEU A 115 -8.77 -13.47 4.96
N ALA A 116 -8.54 -12.70 3.90
CA ALA A 116 -9.60 -12.16 3.06
C ALA A 116 -10.48 -13.28 2.46
N ALA A 117 -9.86 -14.36 1.96
CA ALA A 117 -10.58 -15.51 1.42
C ALA A 117 -11.41 -16.25 2.48
N GLN A 118 -10.96 -16.26 3.74
CA GLN A 118 -11.71 -16.85 4.86
C GLN A 118 -12.86 -15.97 5.37
N HIS A 119 -12.81 -14.67 5.06
CA HIS A 119 -13.77 -13.67 5.52
C HIS A 119 -14.28 -12.82 4.35
N PRO A 120 -15.02 -13.40 3.38
CA PRO A 120 -15.41 -12.72 2.15
C PRO A 120 -16.27 -11.46 2.35
N ASP A 121 -16.97 -11.35 3.49
CA ASP A 121 -17.77 -10.17 3.84
C ASP A 121 -16.96 -9.04 4.48
N SER A 122 -15.66 -9.24 4.74
CA SER A 122 -14.80 -8.22 5.34
C SER A 122 -14.27 -7.26 4.27
N PRO A 123 -14.53 -5.95 4.39
CA PRO A 123 -14.11 -4.98 3.37
C PRO A 123 -12.62 -4.61 3.46
N ALA A 124 -11.92 -5.04 4.50
CA ALA A 124 -10.51 -4.70 4.73
C ALA A 124 -9.81 -5.73 5.62
N VAL A 125 -8.50 -5.87 5.41
CA VAL A 125 -7.60 -6.69 6.24
C VAL A 125 -6.38 -5.87 6.61
N PHE A 126 -5.97 -5.91 7.87
CA PHE A 126 -4.83 -5.16 8.40
C PHE A 126 -3.85 -6.10 9.12
N CYS A 127 -2.63 -5.63 9.33
CA CYS A 127 -1.61 -6.34 10.10
C CYS A 127 -0.92 -5.37 11.07
N GLY A 128 -0.09 -5.93 11.95
CA GLY A 128 0.81 -5.14 12.80
C GLY A 128 1.83 -4.35 11.99
N ILE A 129 2.40 -3.35 12.64
CA ILE A 129 3.52 -2.55 12.12
C ILE A 129 4.73 -2.68 13.04
N ARG A 130 5.91 -2.81 12.44
CA ARG A 130 7.18 -2.77 13.16
C ARG A 130 7.88 -1.47 12.83
N TYR A 131 7.93 -0.55 13.80
CA TYR A 131 8.66 0.69 13.69
C TYR A 131 10.16 0.42 13.79
N ALA A 132 10.90 0.79 12.75
CA ALA A 132 12.35 0.77 12.72
C ALA A 132 12.86 2.21 12.69
N TYR A 133 13.71 2.58 13.64
CA TYR A 133 14.37 3.88 13.70
C TYR A 133 15.88 3.64 13.65
N ALA A 134 16.64 4.55 13.03
CA ALA A 134 18.10 4.40 12.87
C ALA A 134 18.84 4.18 14.20
N GLU A 135 18.36 4.79 15.29
CA GLU A 135 19.05 4.81 16.59
C GLU A 135 18.20 4.24 17.74
N ARG A 136 17.04 3.63 17.46
CA ARG A 136 16.14 3.13 18.52
C ARG A 136 15.82 1.66 18.31
N LYS A 137 15.65 0.96 19.44
CA LYS A 137 15.14 -0.41 19.42
C LYS A 137 13.79 -0.45 18.67
N PRO A 138 13.59 -1.45 17.78
CA PRO A 138 12.33 -1.59 17.08
C PRO A 138 11.16 -1.68 18.04
N ARG A 139 10.02 -1.07 17.67
CA ARG A 139 8.76 -1.20 18.39
C ARG A 139 7.77 -1.95 17.53
N ILE A 140 6.99 -2.85 18.12
CA ILE A 140 5.91 -3.56 17.44
C ILE A 140 4.59 -2.99 17.93
N GLY A 141 3.75 -2.53 17.00
CA GLY A 141 2.35 -2.23 17.24
C GLY A 141 1.49 -3.32 16.60
N LEU A 142 0.68 -4.01 17.40
CA LEU A 142 -0.26 -5.02 16.90
C LEU A 142 -1.69 -4.44 16.94
N PRO A 143 -2.47 -4.54 15.85
CA PRO A 143 -3.90 -4.28 15.92
C PRO A 143 -4.57 -5.35 16.78
N PRO A 144 -5.77 -5.08 17.33
CA PRO A 144 -6.59 -6.14 17.89
C PRO A 144 -6.92 -7.18 16.80
N ALA A 145 -7.11 -8.44 17.21
CA ALA A 145 -7.30 -9.56 16.27
C ALA A 145 -8.54 -9.39 15.36
N ILE A 146 -9.58 -8.70 15.83
CA ILE A 146 -10.77 -8.33 15.06
C ILE A 146 -11.12 -6.88 15.42
N VAL A 147 -11.38 -6.07 14.39
CA VAL A 147 -11.94 -4.71 14.53
C VAL A 147 -13.37 -4.77 14.01
N ARG A 148 -14.35 -4.48 14.88
CA ARG A 148 -15.77 -4.45 14.55
C ARG A 148 -16.24 -3.03 14.22
N PRO A 149 -17.37 -2.87 13.52
CA PRO A 149 -18.05 -1.57 13.42
C PRO A 149 -18.27 -0.99 14.83
N GLY A 150 -17.70 0.20 15.09
CA GLY A 150 -17.71 0.85 16.40
C GLY A 150 -16.38 0.82 17.17
N ASP A 151 -15.47 -0.10 16.84
CA ASP A 151 -14.12 -0.14 17.44
C ASP A 151 -13.21 0.95 16.85
N LEU A 152 -13.48 1.35 15.60
CA LEU A 152 -12.88 2.51 14.94
C LEU A 152 -13.55 3.80 15.42
N ALA A 153 -13.41 4.12 16.70
CA ALA A 153 -13.69 5.46 17.16
C ALA A 153 -12.59 6.38 16.61
N VAL A 154 -12.83 7.02 15.46
CA VAL A 154 -12.17 8.29 15.17
C VAL A 154 -12.78 9.25 16.18
N PRO A 155 -12.05 9.73 17.20
CA PRO A 155 -12.61 10.78 18.04
C PRO A 155 -13.07 11.90 17.10
N PRO A 156 -14.29 12.44 17.26
CA PRO A 156 -14.73 13.56 16.43
C PRO A 156 -13.61 14.59 16.47
N LEU A 157 -13.22 15.12 15.31
CA LEU A 157 -12.21 16.17 15.20
C LEU A 157 -12.68 17.36 16.06
N SER A 158 -12.31 17.36 17.33
CA SER A 158 -12.67 18.38 18.28
C SER A 158 -11.73 19.56 18.02
N GLY A 159 -12.12 20.40 17.08
CA GLY A 159 -11.47 21.68 16.85
C GLY A 159 -10.97 21.85 15.41
N ARG A 160 -11.64 22.77 14.72
CA ARG A 160 -11.35 23.33 13.38
C ARG A 160 -11.89 22.50 12.21
N THR A 161 -13.17 22.74 11.96
CA THR A 161 -13.79 22.69 10.64
C THR A 161 -12.99 23.56 9.66
N GLY A 162 -12.00 22.96 9.01
CA GLY A 162 -11.51 23.40 7.72
C GLY A 162 -11.90 22.31 6.74
N LEU A 163 -12.92 22.54 5.92
CA LEU A 163 -13.15 21.70 4.74
C LEU A 163 -11.87 21.78 3.89
N MET A 164 -11.12 20.68 3.82
CA MET A 164 -10.28 20.40 2.67
C MET A 164 -11.10 19.49 1.75
N LEU A 165 -11.50 20.08 0.62
CA LEU A 165 -11.89 19.34 -0.59
C LEU A 165 -10.72 18.49 -1.09
#